data_AF-G2IX50-F1
#
_entry.id   AF-G2IX50-F1
#
_cell.length_a   1.000
_cell.length_b   1.000
_cell.length_c   1.000
_cell.angle_alpha   90.00
_cell.angle_beta   90.00
_cell.angle_gamma   90.00
#
_symmetry.space_group_name_H-M   'P 1'
#
loop_
_entity.id
_entity.type
_entity.pdbx_description
1 polymer ?
#
loop_
_entity_poly.entity_id
_entity_poly.type
_entity_poly.pdbx_seq_one_letter_code
_entity_poly.pdbx_strand_id
1 'polypeptide(L)' 'MYMIEKLVLLVIAVLMLIAGVAVWQDAQSPHFQLKKSDWVCTREKLETILMPVSTGNSTTLIPETSSVCVEYRRTGGP' A
#
# COMPACT_ATOMS: atom_id res chain seq x y z
N MET A 1 -24.53 13.64 39.41
CA MET A 1 -25.01 13.17 38.10
C MET A 1 -24.68 14.16 36.98
N TYR A 2 -25.06 15.44 37.10
CA TYR A 2 -24.80 16.48 36.08
C TYR A 2 -23.33 16.74 35.74
N MET A 3 -22.42 16.70 36.74
CA MET A 3 -20.98 16.91 36.48
C MET A 3 -20.32 15.78 35.67
N ILE A 4 -20.77 14.53 35.85
CA ILE A 4 -20.21 13.37 35.12
C ILE A 4 -20.64 13.45 33.65
N GLU A 5 -21.90 13.82 33.38
CA GLU A 5 -22.42 13.97 32.02
C GLU A 5 -21.66 15.06 31.23
N LYS A 6 -21.36 16.21 31.85
CA LYS A 6 -20.54 17.26 31.23
C LYS A 6 -19.11 16.81 30.99
N LEU A 7 -18.54 16.02 31.90
CA LEU A 7 -17.20 15.47 31.74
C LEU A 7 -17.13 14.49 30.56
N VAL A 8 -18.11 13.60 30.43
CA VAL A 8 -18.20 12.65 29.31
C VAL A 8 -18.34 13.39 27.97
N LEU A 9 -19.21 14.41 27.89
CA LEU A 9 -19.36 15.22 26.68
C LEU A 9 -18.07 15.94 26.31
N LEU A 10 -17.32 16.45 27.29
CA LEU A 10 -16.04 17.12 27.06
C LEU A 10 -14.98 16.15 26.53
N VAL A 11 -14.92 14.92 27.07
CA VAL A 11 -14.02 13.87 26.57
C VAL A 11 -14.34 13.51 25.12
N ILE A 12 -15.62 13.34 24.78
CA ILE A 12 -16.05 13.04 23.40
C ILE A 12 -15.67 14.18 22.45
N ALA A 13 -15.89 15.43 22.85
CA ALA A 13 -15.54 16.59 22.03
C ALA A 13 -14.02 16.66 21.76
N VAL A 14 -13.18 16.38 22.76
CA VAL A 14 -11.72 16.34 22.60
C VAL A 14 -11.30 15.21 21.65
N LEU A 15 -11.87 14.02 21.78
CA LEU A 15 -11.57 12.89 20.88
C LEU A 15 -11.92 13.20 19.42
N MET A 16 -13.07 13.83 19.18
CA MET A 16 -13.50 14.24 17.84
C MET A 16 -12.55 15.27 17.22
N LEU A 17 -12.06 16.23 18.02
CA LEU A 17 -11.06 17.19 17.56
C LEU A 17 -9.74 16.52 17.17
N ILE A 18 -9.25 15.59 17.98
CA ILE A 18 -8.01 14.86 17.70
C ILE A 18 -8.16 14.04 16.40
N ALA A 19 -9.27 13.33 16.24
CA ALA A 19 -9.54 12.55 15.04
C ALA A 19 -9.64 13.45 13.79
N GLY A 20 -10.32 14.60 13.90
CA GLY A 20 -10.43 15.56 12.81
C GLY A 20 -9.08 16.12 12.37
N VAL A 21 -8.20 16.46 13.32
CA VAL A 21 -6.84 16.92 13.02
C VAL A 21 -6.01 15.83 12.35
N ALA A 22 -6.10 14.59 12.81
CA ALA A 22 -5.38 13.46 12.21
C ALA A 22 -5.81 13.22 10.75
N VAL A 23 -7.12 13.24 10.47
CA VAL A 23 -7.65 13.10 9.10
C VAL A 23 -7.25 14.27 8.22
N TRP A 24 -7.26 15.50 8.75
CA TRP A 24 -6.84 16.68 8.00
C TRP A 24 -5.34 16.63 7.64
N GLN A 25 -4.50 16.15 8.56
CA GLN A 25 -3.08 15.93 8.30
C GLN A 25 -2.84 14.82 7.28
N ASP A 26 -3.61 13.73 7.32
CA ASP A 26 -3.53 12.67 6.32
C ASP A 26 -3.96 13.17 4.94
N ALA A 27 -5.07 13.92 4.86
CA ALA A 27 -5.55 14.49 3.60
C ALA A 27 -4.59 15.52 2.98
N GLN A 28 -3.82 16.25 3.81
CA GLN A 28 -2.77 17.14 3.34
C GLN A 28 -1.44 16.45 3.11
N SER A 29 -1.27 15.22 3.61
CA SER A 29 -0.04 14.48 3.39
C SER A 29 0.05 14.22 1.89
N PRO A 30 1.15 14.65 1.24
CA PRO A 30 1.35 14.35 -0.16
C PRO A 30 1.50 12.83 -0.27
N HIS A 31 0.41 12.15 -0.62
CA HIS A 31 0.45 10.73 -0.91
C HIS A 31 1.35 10.56 -2.12
N PHE A 32 2.58 10.10 -1.88
CA PHE A 32 3.53 9.80 -2.92
C PHE A 32 3.01 8.60 -3.70
N GLN A 33 2.28 8.85 -4.78
CA GLN A 33 1.80 7.79 -5.65
C GLN A 33 2.97 7.28 -6.48
N LEU A 34 3.42 6.06 -6.20
CA LEU A 34 4.40 5.36 -7.03
C LEU A 34 3.76 5.06 -8.40
N LYS A 35 4.01 5.90 -9.40
CA LYS A 35 3.61 5.61 -10.78
C LYS A 35 4.62 4.65 -11.40
N LYS A 36 4.13 3.56 -12.00
CA LYS A 36 4.97 2.57 -12.70
C LYS A 36 5.82 3.19 -13.82
N SER A 37 5.37 4.28 -14.45
CA SER A 37 6.11 5.04 -15.48
C SER A 37 7.39 5.68 -14.98
N ASP A 38 7.49 5.91 -13.67
CA ASP A 38 8.57 6.72 -13.07
C ASP A 38 9.74 5.84 -12.63
N TRP A 39 9.67 4.53 -12.89
CA TRP A 39 10.66 3.54 -12.49
C TRP A 39 11.03 2.64 -13.67
N VAL A 40 12.32 2.43 -13.87
CA VAL A 40 12.88 1.47 -14.83
C VAL A 40 13.61 0.39 -14.06
N CYS A 41 13.47 -0.84 -14.55
CA CYS A 41 14.24 -1.95 -14.05
C CYS A 41 15.71 -1.79 -14.44
N THR A 42 16.60 -1.79 -13.44
CA THR A 42 18.06 -1.72 -13.67
C THR A 42 18.74 -3.07 -13.52
N ARG A 43 18.13 -4.00 -12.79
CA ARG A 43 18.64 -5.36 -12.60
C ARG A 43 17.51 -6.36 -12.65
N GLU A 44 17.63 -7.31 -13.57
CA GLU A 44 16.75 -8.47 -13.68
C GLU A 44 17.47 -9.72 -13.18
N LYS A 45 16.71 -10.62 -12.57
CA LYS A 45 17.15 -11.94 -12.14
C LYS A 45 16.20 -12.97 -12.71
N LEU A 46 16.75 -14.05 -13.27
CA LEU A 46 15.93 -15.20 -13.64
C LEU A 46 15.49 -15.92 -12.37
N GLU A 47 14.18 -16.04 -12.19
CA GLU A 47 13.61 -16.83 -11.12
C GLU A 47 12.65 -17.87 -11.71
N THR A 48 12.68 -19.08 -11.14
CA THR A 48 11.75 -20.13 -11.50
C THR A 48 10.48 -19.93 -10.68
N ILE A 49 9.40 -19.49 -11.33
CA ILE A 49 8.09 -19.30 -10.71
C ILE A 49 7.20 -20.49 -11.04
N LEU A 50 6.33 -20.87 -10.10
CA LEU A 50 5.31 -21.91 -10.34
C LEU A 50 4.07 -21.23 -10.91
N MET A 51 3.78 -21.46 -12.19
CA MET A 51 2.58 -20.95 -12.81
C MET A 51 1.45 -21.99 -12.78
N PRO A 52 0.25 -21.63 -12.33
CA PRO A 52 -0.90 -22.51 -12.41
C PRO A 52 -1.38 -22.61 -13.86
N VAL A 53 -1.33 -23.81 -14.42
CA VAL A 53 -1.89 -24.13 -15.73
C VAL A 53 -3.11 -25.03 -15.50
N SER A 54 -4.29 -24.50 -15.83
CA SER A 54 -5.54 -25.27 -15.77
C SER A 54 -5.70 -26.09 -17.06
N THR A 55 -5.68 -27.42 -16.94
CA THR A 55 -5.96 -28.33 -18.07
C THR A 55 -7.22 -29.14 -17.74
N GLY A 56 -8.36 -28.75 -18.33
CA GLY A 56 -9.67 -29.34 -17.97
C GLY A 56 -10.08 -29.01 -16.53
N ASN A 57 -10.38 -30.04 -15.73
CA ASN A 57 -10.80 -29.91 -14.33
C ASN A 57 -9.62 -29.93 -13.32
N SER A 58 -8.38 -30.01 -13.78
CA SER A 58 -7.21 -30.03 -12.92
C SER A 58 -6.35 -28.78 -13.11
N THR A 59 -5.82 -28.26 -12.00
CA THR A 59 -4.81 -27.20 -12.00
C THR A 59 -3.47 -27.81 -11.67
N THR A 60 -2.54 -27.79 -12.61
CA THR A 60 -1.16 -28.25 -12.41
C THR A 60 -0.23 -27.05 -12.34
N LEU A 61 0.72 -27.08 -11.40
CA LEU A 61 1.74 -26.04 -11.26
C LEU A 61 2.95 -26.44 -12.09
N ILE A 62 3.29 -25.63 -13.09
CA ILE A 62 4.45 -25.87 -13.95
C ILE A 62 5.51 -24.81 -13.62
N PRO A 63 6.79 -25.21 -13.41
CA PRO A 63 7.87 -24.27 -13.23
C PRO A 63 8.16 -23.55 -14.56
N GLU A 64 8.12 -22.23 -14.55
CA GLU A 64 8.53 -21.38 -15.66
C GLU A 64 9.66 -20.46 -15.21
N THR A 65 10.68 -20.28 -16.05
CA THR A 65 11.73 -19.28 -15.81
C THR A 65 11.25 -17.92 -16.29
N SER A 66 11.03 -17.00 -15.36
CA SER A 66 10.62 -15.62 -15.64
C SER A 66 11.73 -14.64 -15.23
N SER A 67 11.95 -13.59 -16.03
CA SER A 67 12.83 -12.49 -15.64
C SER A 67 12.07 -11.59 -14.66
N VAL A 68 12.50 -11.59 -13.39
CA VAL A 68 11.94 -10.75 -12.35
C VAL A 68 12.88 -9.58 -12.11
N CYS A 69 12.34 -8.36 -12.14
CA CYS A 69 13.11 -7.19 -11.79
C CYS A 69 13.36 -7.15 -10.27
N VAL A 70 14.63 -7.17 -9.88
CA VAL A 70 15.05 -7.13 -8.47
C VAL A 70 15.44 -5.74 -8.00
N GLU A 71 15.70 -4.82 -8.95
CA GLU A 71 16.12 -3.46 -8.64
C GLU A 71 15.50 -2.46 -9.61
N TYR A 72 14.78 -1.47 -9.05
CA TYR A 72 14.14 -0.40 -9.79
C TYR A 72 14.81 0.93 -9.48
N ARG A 73 15.12 1.71 -10.52
CA ARG A 73 15.65 3.07 -10.42
C ARG A 73 14.65 4.05 -11.01
N ARG A 74 14.54 5.26 -10.44
CA ARG A 74 13.69 6.30 -11.02
C ARG A 74 14.20 6.74 -12.38
N THR A 75 13.31 6.82 -13.36
CA THR A 75 13.59 7.30 -14.73
C THR A 75 13.68 8.80 -14.83
N GLY A 76 13.04 9.51 -13.90
CA GLY A 76 13.12 10.96 -13.77
C GLY A 76 13.28 11.32 -12.30
N GLY A 77 14.50 11.63 -11.89
CA GLY A 77 14.75 12.50 -10.76
C GLY A 77 15.56 13.71 -11.26
N PRO A 78 15.44 14.89 -10.62
CA PRO A 78 16.48 15.89 -10.72
C PRO A 78 17.85 15.33 -10.31
#